data_AF-A0A543K479-F1
#
_entry.id   AF-A0A543K479-F1
#
_cell.length_a   1.000
_cell.length_b   1.000
_cell.length_c   1.000
_cell.angle_alpha   90.00
_cell.angle_beta   90.00
_cell.angle_gamma   90.00
#
_symmetry.space_group_name_H-M   'P 1'
#
loop_
_entity.id
_entity.type
_entity.pdbx_description
1 polymer ?
#
loop_
_entity_poly.entity_id
_entity_poly.type
_entity_poly.pdbx_seq_one_letter_code
_entity_poly.pdbx_strand_id
1 'polypeptide(L)' 'MAAVEIGRLRYGAIVSVHTGADESITTLTDDGIEELKDMLSDARISQDTWHAFLEDFVDDPEIIARVKDKWPR' A
#
# COMPACT_ATOMS: atom_id res chain seq x y z
N MET A 1 14.86 9.98 15.24
CA MET A 1 13.66 9.83 14.40
C MET A 1 13.76 8.43 13.80
N ALA A 2 13.10 7.45 14.40
CA ALA A 2 13.07 6.09 13.86
C ALA A 2 12.07 6.08 12.70
N ALA A 3 12.44 5.52 11.56
CA ALA A 3 11.48 5.16 10.54
C ALA A 3 10.47 4.21 11.20
N VAL A 4 9.21 4.64 11.30
CA VAL A 4 8.12 3.73 11.67
C VAL A 4 7.97 2.82 10.46
N GLU A 5 8.24 1.53 10.61
CA GLU A 5 8.03 0.57 9.51
C GLU A 5 6.52 0.42 9.32
N ILE A 6 5.98 1.04 8.27
CA ILE A 6 4.54 1.16 8.03
C ILE A 6 4.04 -0.07 7.28
N GLY A 7 4.18 -1.25 7.91
CA GLY A 7 3.69 -2.53 7.42
C GLY A 7 4.40 -3.06 6.16
N ARG A 8 4.46 -4.38 6.00
CA ARG A 8 5.05 -5.03 4.83
C ARG A 8 4.19 -6.22 4.42
N LEU A 9 3.92 -6.32 3.12
CA LEU A 9 3.25 -7.50 2.56
C LEU A 9 4.15 -8.72 2.67
N ARG A 10 3.58 -9.84 3.12
CA ARG A 10 4.29 -11.11 3.25
C ARG A 10 4.50 -11.75 1.87
N TYR A 11 5.49 -12.64 1.80
CA TYR A 11 5.71 -13.41 0.58
C TYR A 11 4.45 -14.18 0.19
N GLY A 12 4.06 -14.09 -1.08
CA GLY A 12 2.81 -14.67 -1.58
C GLY A 12 1.58 -13.75 -1.51
N ALA A 13 1.70 -12.54 -0.95
CA ALA A 13 0.61 -11.55 -0.98
C ALA A 13 0.28 -11.07 -2.40
N ILE A 14 1.31 -10.86 -3.24
CA ILE A 14 1.17 -10.53 -4.66
C ILE A 14 1.69 -11.71 -5.46
N VAL A 15 0.92 -12.14 -6.46
CA VAL A 15 1.27 -13.23 -7.36
C VAL A 15 1.16 -12.78 -8.81
N SER A 16 2.12 -13.17 -9.63
CA SER A 16 2.08 -12.98 -11.09
C SER A 16 2.04 -14.33 -11.77
N VAL A 17 1.00 -14.57 -12.57
CA VAL A 17 0.83 -15.79 -13.38
C VAL A 17 1.09 -15.44 -14.83
N HIS A 18 2.11 -16.05 -15.42
CA HIS A 18 2.45 -15.86 -16.83
C HIS A 18 1.70 -16.90 -17.68
N THR A 19 0.83 -16.44 -18.58
CA THR A 19 0.04 -17.30 -19.49
C THR A 19 0.68 -17.44 -20.88
N GLY A 20 1.77 -16.71 -21.14
CA GLY A 20 2.53 -16.72 -22.38
C GLY A 20 3.77 -15.81 -22.29
N ALA A 21 4.44 -15.56 -23.42
CA ALA A 21 5.66 -14.75 -23.46
C ALA A 21 5.43 -13.28 -23.03
N ASP A 22 4.27 -12.72 -23.36
CA ASP A 22 3.95 -11.30 -23.11
C ASP A 22 2.71 -11.10 -22.22
N GLU A 23 2.09 -12.19 -21.75
CA GLU A 23 0.89 -12.12 -20.94
C GLU A 23 1.18 -12.55 -19.51
N SER A 24 0.98 -11.62 -18.57
CA SER A 24 1.04 -11.87 -17.15
C SER A 24 -0.18 -11.28 -16.44
N ILE A 25 -0.82 -12.06 -15.59
CA ILE A 25 -1.85 -11.60 -14.67
C ILE A 25 -1.20 -11.41 -13.31
N THR A 26 -1.05 -10.16 -12.88
CA THR A 26 -0.65 -9.83 -11.51
C THR A 26 -1.89 -9.59 -10.66
N THR A 27 -1.99 -10.26 -9.52
CA THR A 27 -3.12 -10.15 -8.58
C THR A 27 -2.65 -10.22 -7.13
N LEU A 28 -3.54 -9.85 -6.21
CA LEU A 28 -3.40 -10.10 -4.78
C LEU A 28 -4.04 -11.44 -4.40
N THR A 29 -3.48 -12.13 -3.43
CA THR A 29 -4.14 -13.25 -2.74
C THR A 29 -5.12 -12.72 -1.69
N ASP A 30 -6.04 -13.57 -1.23
CA ASP A 30 -6.97 -13.20 -0.16
C ASP A 30 -6.21 -12.74 1.11
N ASP A 31 -5.15 -13.46 1.49
CA ASP A 31 -4.29 -13.07 2.62
C ASP A 31 -3.58 -11.73 2.36
N GLY A 32 -3.12 -11.49 1.12
CA GLY A 32 -2.52 -10.21 0.73
C GLY A 32 -3.51 -9.04 0.77
N ILE A 33 -4.79 -9.28 0.48
CA ILE A 33 -5.85 -8.28 0.62
C ILE A 33 -6.10 -7.95 2.10
N GLU A 34 -6.17 -8.95 2.97
CA GLU A 34 -6.34 -8.72 4.42
C GLU A 34 -5.14 -7.97 5.02
N GLU A 35 -3.91 -8.33 4.63
CA GLU A 35 -2.71 -7.59 5.05
C GLU A 35 -2.76 -6.11 4.62
N LEU A 36 -3.18 -5.85 3.38
CA LEU A 36 -3.33 -4.47 2.90
C LEU A 36 -4.40 -3.70 3.68
N LYS A 37 -5.51 -4.34 4.07
CA LYS A 37 -6.56 -3.72 4.91
C LYS A 37 -6.05 -3.39 6.31
N ASP A 38 -5.28 -4.28 6.92
CA ASP A 38 -4.67 -4.04 8.23
C ASP A 38 -3.73 -2.84 8.18
N MET A 39 -2.83 -2.81 7.18
CA MET A 39 -1.91 -1.69 6.97
C MET A 39 -2.63 -0.36 6.75
N LEU A 40 -3.71 -0.37 5.96
CA LEU A 40 -4.54 0.82 5.75
C LEU A 40 -5.25 1.26 7.04
N SER A 41 -5.68 0.30 7.87
CA SER A 41 -6.33 0.60 9.15
C SER A 41 -5.36 1.26 10.13
N ASP A 42 -4.13 0.77 10.22
CA ASP A 42 -3.07 1.36 11.04
C ASP A 42 -2.66 2.75 10.53
N ALA A 43 -2.51 2.91 9.22
CA ALA A 43 -2.18 4.19 8.61
C ALA A 43 -3.26 5.26 8.87
N ARG A 44 -4.53 4.86 8.86
CA ARG A 44 -5.70 5.77 8.96
C ARG A 44 -5.99 6.28 10.38
N ILE A 45 -5.19 5.92 11.39
CA ILE A 45 -5.38 6.34 12.78
C ILE A 45 -5.29 7.86 12.96
N SER A 46 -4.35 8.51 12.24
CA SER A 46 -4.11 9.95 12.32
C SER A 46 -3.65 10.51 10.98
N GLN A 47 -3.71 11.83 10.85
CA GLN A 47 -3.21 12.50 9.64
C GLN A 47 -1.70 12.27 9.46
N ASP A 48 -0.91 12.28 10.53
CA ASP A 48 0.54 12.07 10.47
C ASP A 48 0.88 10.64 10.05
N THR A 49 0.23 9.63 10.63
CA THR A 49 0.43 8.23 10.23
C THR A 49 -0.03 7.97 8.80
N TRP A 50 -1.09 8.64 8.35
CA TRP A 50 -1.55 8.55 6.97
C TRP A 50 -0.57 9.18 5.99
N HIS A 51 -0.04 10.37 6.33
CA HIS A 51 0.96 11.03 5.51
C HIS A 51 2.25 10.21 5.41
N ALA A 52 2.70 9.62 6.52
CA ALA A 52 3.87 8.74 6.52
C ALA A 52 3.63 7.51 5.63
N PHE A 53 2.47 6.85 5.76
CA PHE A 53 2.11 5.70 4.93
C PHE A 53 2.18 6.02 3.43
N LEU A 54 1.64 7.17 3.02
CA LEU A 54 1.67 7.56 1.61
C LEU A 54 3.08 7.79 1.08
N GLU A 55 3.96 8.41 1.88
CA GLU A 55 5.35 8.68 1.47
C GLU A 55 6.19 7.40 1.38
N ASP A 56 5.89 6.38 2.20
CA ASP A 56 6.62 5.11 2.20
C ASP A 56 6.10 4.10 1.16
N PHE A 57 4.81 4.14 0.80
CA PHE A 57 4.16 3.10 -0.01
C PHE A 57 3.75 3.53 -1.42
N VAL A 58 3.68 4.84 -1.70
CA VAL A 58 3.27 5.36 -2.99
C VAL A 58 4.45 6.06 -3.64
N ASP A 59 4.90 5.56 -4.79
CA ASP A 59 6.06 6.13 -5.50
C ASP A 59 5.73 7.43 -6.25
N ASP A 60 4.45 7.66 -6.59
CA ASP A 60 4.03 8.81 -7.40
C ASP A 60 3.70 10.04 -6.52
N PRO A 61 4.52 11.11 -6.56
CA PRO A 61 4.33 12.28 -5.74
C PRO A 61 3.05 13.07 -6.08
N GLU A 62 2.56 13.01 -7.32
CA GLU A 62 1.29 13.66 -7.69
C GLU A 62 0.11 12.95 -7.04
N ILE A 63 0.16 11.62 -6.96
CA ILE A 63 -0.85 10.83 -6.24
C ILE A 63 -0.80 11.16 -4.74
N ILE A 64 0.38 11.19 -4.13
CA ILE A 64 0.55 11.54 -2.72
C ILE A 64 -0.07 12.90 -2.42
N ALA A 65 0.29 13.94 -3.18
CA ALA A 65 -0.20 15.30 -2.99
C ALA A 65 -1.73 15.37 -3.12
N ARG A 66 -2.29 14.74 -4.16
CA ARG A 66 -3.73 14.72 -4.39
C ARG A 66 -4.50 14.01 -3.27
N VAL A 67 -3.96 12.91 -2.75
CA VAL A 67 -4.63 12.11 -1.71
C VAL A 67 -4.53 12.78 -0.34
N LYS A 68 -3.41 13.46 -0.02
CA LYS A 68 -3.25 14.25 1.21
C LYS A 68 -4.31 15.37 1.32
N ASP A 69 -4.64 16.03 0.22
CA ASP A 69 -5.69 17.08 0.16
C ASP A 69 -7.11 16.54 0.45
N LYS A 70 -7.33 15.23 0.28
CA LYS A 70 -8.63 14.57 0.49
C LYS A 70 -8.82 13.99 1.88
N TRP A 71 -7.86 14.16 2.79
CA TRP A 71 -8.02 13.66 4.16
C TRP A 71 -9.25 14.32 4.84
N PRO A 72 -10.19 13.54 5.40
CA PRO A 72 -11.31 14.11 6.16
C PRO A 72 -10.73 14.85 7.37
N ARG A 73 -11.10 16.12 7.53
CA ARG A 73 -10.77 16.88 8.75
C ARG A 73 -11.35 16.22 9.99
#